data_AF-A0A1Q6CH23-F1
#
_entry.id   AF-A0A1Q6CH23-F1
#
_cell.length_a   1.000
_cell.length_b   1.000
_cell.length_c   1.000
_cell.angle_alpha   90.00
_cell.angle_beta   90.00
_cell.angle_gamma   90.00
#
_symmetry.space_group_name_H-M   'P 1'
#
loop_
_entity.id
_entity.type
_entity.pdbx_description
1 polymer ?
#
loop_
_entity_poly.entity_id
_entity_poly.type
_entity_poly.pdbx_seq_one_letter_code
_entity_poly.pdbx_strand_id
1 'polypeptide(L)' 'MSVKFWLKRACLVYAAVFILLFISECIKGHKIIDGLIFALEWSLLSTMVFISTRLYYVRKGKSCALCNDMPMKSDKGDI' A
#
# COMPACT_ATOMS: atom_id res chain seq x y z
N MET A 1 16.34 3.77 -3.08
CA MET A 1 15.04 4.11 -2.45
C MET A 1 15.11 3.70 -0.99
N SER A 2 14.72 4.57 -0.06
CA SER A 2 14.76 4.22 1.37
C SER A 2 13.62 3.25 1.69
N VAL A 3 13.93 2.12 2.33
CA VAL A 3 12.95 1.11 2.76
C VAL A 3 11.85 1.72 3.65
N LYS A 4 12.20 2.79 4.38
CA LYS A 4 11.28 3.58 5.22
C LYS A 4 10.11 4.19 4.43
N PHE A 5 10.33 4.55 3.16
CA PHE A 5 9.28 5.11 2.29
C PHE A 5 8.24 4.05 1.90
N TRP A 6 8.73 2.85 1.56
CA TRP A 6 7.89 1.70 1.23
C TRP A 6 7.10 1.21 2.44
N LEU A 7 7.71 1.21 3.63
CA LEU A 7 7.01 0.88 4.89
C LEU A 7 5.88 1.86 5.21
N LYS A 8 6.10 3.18 5.05
CA LYS A 8 5.03 4.18 5.26
C LYS A 8 3.84 3.95 4.32
N ARG A 9 4.11 3.66 3.04
CA ARG A 9 3.06 3.36 2.06
C ARG A 9 2.35 2.04 2.34
N ALA A 10 3.11 1.00 2.67
CA ALA A 10 2.57 -0.29 3.06
C ALA A 10 1.58 -0.14 4.22
N CYS A 11 2.00 0.59 5.27
CA CYS A 11 1.16 0.86 6.43
C CYS A 11 -0.10 1.66 6.07
N LEU A 12 0.01 2.68 5.22
CA LEU A 12 -1.14 3.49 4.81
C LEU A 12 -2.14 2.68 3.97
N VAL A 13 -1.67 1.91 2.99
CA VAL A 13 -2.51 1.04 2.16
C VAL A 13 -3.18 -0.03 3.03
N TYR A 14 -2.40 -0.66 3.91
CA TYR A 14 -2.91 -1.66 4.84
C TYR A 14 -4.03 -1.10 5.71
N ALA A 15 -3.82 0.05 6.35
CA ALA A 15 -4.81 0.70 7.18
C ALA A 15 -6.08 1.07 6.39
N ALA A 16 -5.94 1.60 5.17
CA ALA A 16 -7.08 1.96 4.34
C ALA A 16 -7.93 0.74 3.95
N VAL A 17 -7.29 -0.35 3.50
CA VAL A 17 -8.00 -1.59 3.14
C VAL A 17 -8.63 -2.25 4.36
N PHE A 18 -7.90 -2.28 5.49
CA PHE A 18 -8.40 -2.82 6.75
C PHE A 18 -9.67 -2.08 7.21
N ILE A 19 -9.67 -0.75 7.20
CA ILE A 19 -10.84 0.06 7.58
C ILE A 19 -12.02 -0.22 6.66
N LEU A 20 -11.80 -0.30 5.34
CA LEU A 20 -12.86 -0.60 4.38
C LEU A 20 -13.50 -1.97 4.64
N LEU A 21 -12.68 -3.00 4.86
CA LEU A 21 -13.16 -4.34 5.12
C LEU A 21 -13.85 -4.45 6.48
N PHE A 22 -13.30 -3.80 7.51
CA PHE A 22 -13.90 -3.76 8.83
C PHE A 22 -15.28 -3.10 8.81
N ILE A 23 -15.42 -1.96 8.11
CA ILE A 23 -16.71 -1.29 7.92
C ILE A 23 -17.68 -2.23 7.19
N SER A 24 -17.22 -2.95 6.16
CA SER A 24 -18.07 -3.89 5.41
C SER A 24 -18.61 -5.03 6.27
N GLU A 25 -17.79 -5.56 7.20
CA GLU A 25 -18.18 -6.62 8.11
C GLU A 25 -19.08 -6.11 9.24
N CYS A 26 -18.88 -4.87 9.71
CA CYS A 26 -19.81 -4.20 10.63
C CYS A 26 -21.20 -4.02 10.01
N ILE A 27 -21.29 -3.65 8.73
CA ILE A 27 -22.59 -3.50 8.03
C ILE A 27 -23.31 -4.85 7.90
N LYS A 28 -22.58 -5.95 7.72
CA LYS A 28 -23.16 -7.31 7.63
C LYS A 28 -23.69 -7.83 8.96
N GLY A 29 -23.39 -7.17 10.09
CA GLY A 29 -23.82 -7.62 11.42
C GLY A 29 -23.13 -8.90 11.89
N HIS A 30 -21.97 -9.25 11.31
CA HIS A 30 -21.17 -10.37 11.78
C HIS A 30 -20.53 -10.08 13.14
N LYS A 31 -20.14 -11.14 13.85
CA LYS A 31 -19.42 -11.01 15.12
C LYS A 31 -18.13 -10.25 14.86
N ILE A 32 -17.83 -9.28 15.75
CA ILE A 32 -16.67 -8.39 15.62
C ILE A 32 -15.36 -9.17 15.46
N ILE A 33 -15.23 -10.31 16.15
CA ILE A 33 -14.03 -11.17 16.10
C ILE A 33 -13.83 -11.76 14.70
N ASP A 34 -14.89 -12.29 14.08
CA ASP A 34 -14.83 -12.89 12.75
C ASP A 34 -14.53 -11.83 11.67
N GLY A 35 -15.17 -10.66 11.80
CA GLY A 35 -14.90 -9.52 10.92
C GLY A 35 -13.47 -8.99 11.05
N LEU A 36 -12.87 -9.05 12.24
CA LEU A 36 -11.49 -8.63 12.48
C LEU A 36 -10.50 -9.58 11.82
N ILE A 37 -10.69 -10.90 11.97
CA ILE A 37 -9.83 -11.93 11.35
C ILE A 37 -9.90 -11.79 9.83
N PHE A 38 -11.11 -11.66 9.28
CA PHE A 38 -11.34 -11.44 7.86
C PHE A 38 -10.62 -10.17 7.36
N ALA A 39 -10.83 -9.04 8.03
CA ALA A 39 -10.19 -7.79 7.64
C ALA A 39 -8.66 -7.88 7.71
N LEU A 40 -8.08 -8.56 8.70
CA LEU A 40 -6.63 -8.75 8.83
C LEU A 40 -6.04 -9.60 7.70
N GLU A 41 -6.64 -10.77 7.40
CA GLU A 41 -6.14 -11.65 6.33
C GLU A 41 -6.20 -10.96 4.97
N TRP A 42 -7.36 -10.37 4.64
CA TRP A 42 -7.58 -9.76 3.33
C TRP A 42 -6.84 -8.44 3.15
N SER A 43 -6.62 -7.66 4.22
CA SER A 43 -5.78 -6.46 4.15
C SER A 43 -4.31 -6.81 3.97
N LEU A 44 -3.81 -7.88 4.61
CA LEU A 44 -2.44 -8.37 4.40
C LEU A 44 -2.22 -8.82 2.95
N LEU A 45 -3.10 -9.67 2.43
CA LEU A 45 -3.02 -10.17 1.05
C LEU A 45 -3.08 -9.03 0.04
N SER A 46 -4.03 -8.11 0.20
CA SER A 46 -4.19 -6.95 -0.68
C SER A 46 -2.95 -6.04 -0.66
N THR A 47 -2.40 -5.80 0.53
CA THR A 47 -1.18 -4.99 0.68
C THR A 47 0.03 -5.67 0.03
N MET A 48 0.16 -6.99 0.17
CA MET A 48 1.23 -7.77 -0.45
C MET A 48 1.16 -7.69 -1.98
N VAL A 49 -0.02 -7.88 -2.56
CA VAL A 49 -0.22 -7.76 -4.02
C VAL A 49 0.10 -6.34 -4.50
N PHE A 50 -0.38 -5.32 -3.79
CA PHE A 50 -0.15 -3.93 -4.15
C PHE A 50 1.35 -3.58 -4.15
N ILE A 51 2.07 -3.91 -3.07
CA ILE A 51 3.51 -3.65 -2.97
C ILE A 51 4.30 -4.43 -4.03
N SER A 52 3.98 -5.71 -4.22
CA SER A 52 4.67 -6.57 -5.20
C SER A 52 4.51 -6.03 -6.61
N THR A 53 3.29 -5.63 -6.97
CA THR A 53 2.98 -5.02 -8.26
C THR A 53 3.78 -3.74 -8.47
N ARG A 54 3.82 -2.87 -7.45
CA ARG A 54 4.56 -1.61 -7.52
C ARG A 54 6.06 -1.81 -7.61
N LEU A 55 6.61 -2.77 -6.87
CA LEU A 55 8.02 -3.12 -6.96
C LEU A 55 8.37 -3.67 -8.35
N TYR A 56 7.49 -4.46 -8.95
CA TYR A 56 7.65 -4.98 -10.31
C TYR A 56 7.68 -3.85 -11.35
N TYR A 57 6.76 -2.89 -11.28
CA TYR A 57 6.74 -1.74 -12.20
C TYR A 57 7.96 -0.82 -12.04
N VAL A 58 8.39 -0.58 -10.80
CA VAL A 58 9.63 0.18 -10.52
C VAL A 58 10.85 -0.52 -11.12
N ARG A 59 10.96 -1.85 -11.00
CA ARG A 59 12.04 -2.63 -11.62
C ARG A 59 12.04 -2.56 -13.15
N LYS A 60 10.86 -2.43 -13.77
CA LYS A 60 10.71 -2.25 -15.23
C LYS A 60 10.91 -0.80 -15.70
N GLY A 61 11.32 0.13 -14.82
CA GLY A 61 11.57 1.52 -15.20
C GLY A 61 10.32 2.32 -15.57
N LYS A 62 9.12 1.79 -15.32
CA LYS A 62 7.85 2.50 -15.51
C LYS A 62 7.66 3.44 -14.32
N SER A 63 8.20 4.65 -14.44
CA SER A 63 8.06 5.68 -13.41
C SER A 63 6.67 6.32 -13.53
N CYS A 64 5.86 6.20 -12.48
CA CYS A 64 4.54 6.81 -12.45
C CYS A 64 4.66 8.23 -11.87
N ALA A 65 4.35 9.25 -12.68
CA ALA A 65 4.43 10.66 -12.29
C ALA A 65 3.54 11.00 -11.09
N LEU A 66 2.35 10.39 -11.02
CA LEU A 66 1.43 10.54 -9.88
C LEU A 66 1.98 9.97 -8.58
N CYS A 67 2.91 9.03 -8.71
CA CYS A 67 3.36 8.20 -7.62
C CYS A 67 4.70 8.61 -7.05
N ASN A 68 5.42 9.54 -7.67
CA ASN A 68 6.68 10.09 -7.17
C ASN A 68 7.58 9.00 -6.54
N ASP A 69 7.65 7.84 -7.20
CA ASP A 69 8.25 6.63 -6.62
C ASP A 69 9.77 6.81 -6.46
N MET A 70 10.36 7.71 -7.23
CA MET A 70 11.74 8.17 -7.13
C MET A 70 11.70 9.63 -6.67
N PRO A 71 12.44 10.03 -5.61
CA PRO A 71 12.76 11.45 -5.49
C PRO A 71 13.50 11.79 -6.78
N MET A 72 12.96 12.71 -7.57
CA MET A 72 13.69 13.33 -8.67
C MET A 72 15.07 13.64 -8.09
N LYS A 73 16.12 12.99 -8.61
CA LYS A 73 17.48 13.50 -8.37
C LYS A 73 17.36 14.96 -8.77
N SER A 74 17.54 15.87 -7.81
CA SER A 74 17.77 17.26 -8.15
C SER A 74 18.90 17.22 -9.16
N ASP A 75 18.58 17.57 -10.40
CA ASP A 75 19.56 17.95 -11.38
C ASP A 75 20.33 19.11 -10.74
N LYS A 76 21.46 18.79 -10.12
CA LYS A 76 22.53 19.76 -9.95
C LYS A 76 23.11 19.92 -11.35
N GLY A 77 22.42 20.72 -12.16
CA GLY A 77 22.99 21.35 -13.33
C GLY A 77 23.92 22.44 -12.81
N ASP A 78 25.18 22.07 -12.59
CA ASP A 78 26.28 23.02 -12.73
C ASP A 78 26.24 23.55 -14.17
N ILE A 79 25.91 24.84 -14.33
CA ILE A 79 26.41 25.80 -15.33
C ILE A 79 26.10 27.20 -14.80
#